data_AF-A0A1M3BHL4-F1
#
_entry.id   AF-A0A1M3BHL4-F1
#
_cell.length_a   1.000
_cell.length_b   1.000
_cell.length_c   1.000
_cell.angle_alpha   90.00
_cell.angle_beta   90.00
_cell.angle_gamma   90.00
#
_symmetry.space_group_name_H-M   'P 1'
#
loop_
_entity.id
_entity.type
_entity.pdbx_description
1 polymer ?
#
loop_
_entity_poly.entity_id
_entity_poly.type
_entity_poly.pdbx_seq_one_letter_code
_entity_poly.pdbx_strand_id
1 'polypeptide(L)'
;MTCEHLDSLSPAAYRCGQVWGITIAVAGVRFYHQGSANLVDEAVRERGVDVFLAGVAGRGFTERYWQRILPLLEPRAVVPTHYDNFFRPLSQQLEFVTAAELARLPEEIGAVSAEIELAALPRADLTA
;
A
#
# COMPACT_ATOMS: atom_id res chain seq x y z
N MET A 1 10.91 -0.67 26.87
CA MET A 1 10.05 0.37 26.29
C MET A 1 8.99 0.79 27.30
N THR A 2 9.13 2.00 27.84
CA THR A 2 8.05 2.71 28.55
C THR A 2 7.86 4.04 27.81
N CYS A 3 6.75 4.75 28.05
CA CYS A 3 6.54 6.07 27.44
C CYS A 3 7.65 7.10 27.78
N GLU A 4 8.47 6.81 28.80
CA GLU A 4 9.53 7.71 29.28
C GLU A 4 10.94 7.37 28.74
N HIS A 5 11.14 6.18 28.16
CA HIS A 5 12.46 5.68 27.72
C HIS A 5 12.40 5.03 26.33
N LEU A 6 13.08 5.65 25.35
CA LEU A 6 13.10 5.27 23.93
C LEU A 6 14.40 4.57 23.51
N ASP A 7 15.30 4.29 24.44
CA ASP A 7 16.64 3.73 24.24
C ASP A 7 16.62 2.33 23.60
N SER A 8 15.46 1.66 23.63
CA SER A 8 15.19 0.37 22.98
C SER A 8 14.14 0.45 21.85
N LEU A 9 13.81 1.66 21.39
CA LEU A 9 12.84 1.89 20.32
C LEU A 9 13.37 1.30 19.01
N SER A 10 12.70 0.27 18.55
CA SER A 10 12.85 -0.26 17.21
C SER A 10 11.46 -0.54 16.64
N PRO A 11 11.29 -0.63 15.30
CA PRO A 11 10.01 -1.03 14.72
C PRO A 11 9.49 -2.36 15.28
N ALA A 12 10.39 -3.31 15.62
CA ALA A 12 10.01 -4.60 16.17
C ALA A 12 9.59 -4.54 17.66
N ALA A 13 10.10 -3.56 18.41
CA ALA A 13 9.79 -3.33 19.82
C ALA A 13 8.56 -2.42 20.02
N TYR A 14 8.32 -1.50 19.08
CA TYR A 14 7.20 -0.57 19.10
C TYR A 14 6.02 -1.12 18.29
N ARG A 15 5.23 -2.00 18.92
CA ARG A 15 4.08 -2.68 18.31
C ARG A 15 2.74 -1.99 18.60
N CYS A 16 2.77 -0.70 18.90
CA CYS A 16 1.58 0.08 19.21
C CYS A 16 1.31 1.13 18.12
N GLY A 17 0.03 1.37 17.88
CA GLY A 17 -0.45 2.25 16.82
C GLY A 17 -1.62 1.61 16.09
N GLN A 18 -2.52 2.44 15.60
CA GLN A 18 -3.63 2.00 14.76
C GLN A 18 -3.28 2.25 13.30
N VAL A 19 -3.65 1.30 12.45
CA VAL A 19 -3.61 1.43 11.00
C VAL A 19 -5.03 1.31 10.47
N TRP A 20 -5.35 2.08 9.44
CA TRP A 20 -6.70 2.21 8.93
C TRP A 20 -6.73 1.97 7.43
N GLY A 21 -7.77 1.25 6.99
CA GLY A 21 -8.22 1.30 5.60
C GLY A 21 -9.22 2.45 5.46
N ILE A 22 -9.07 3.28 4.43
CA ILE A 22 -9.89 4.46 4.22
C ILE A 22 -10.62 4.33 2.89
N THR A 23 -11.95 4.31 2.93
CA THR A 23 -12.78 4.37 1.73
C THR A 23 -13.03 5.82 1.35
N ILE A 24 -12.85 6.17 0.08
CA ILE A 24 -13.16 7.49 -0.47
C ILE A 24 -14.11 7.28 -1.65
N ALA A 25 -15.31 7.84 -1.55
CA ALA A 25 -16.28 7.83 -2.65
C ALA A 25 -16.41 9.25 -3.19
N VAL A 26 -16.02 9.47 -4.44
CA VAL A 26 -16.02 10.80 -5.08
C VAL A 26 -16.32 10.67 -6.56
N ALA A 27 -17.19 11.52 -7.09
CA ALA A 27 -17.54 11.58 -8.52
C ALA A 27 -17.92 10.22 -9.14
N GLY A 28 -18.56 9.34 -8.37
CA GLY A 28 -18.95 8.00 -8.82
C GLY A 28 -17.82 6.96 -8.82
N VAL A 29 -16.64 7.31 -8.32
CA VAL A 29 -15.48 6.41 -8.18
C VAL A 29 -15.26 6.08 -6.70
N ARG A 30 -15.04 4.81 -6.39
CA ARG A 30 -14.68 4.33 -5.06
C ARG A 30 -13.20 3.97 -4.99
N PHE A 31 -12.48 4.65 -4.11
CA PHE A 31 -11.10 4.33 -3.76
C PHE A 31 -11.08 3.61 -2.41
N TYR A 32 -10.17 2.66 -2.27
CA TYR A 32 -9.76 2.14 -0.98
C TYR A 32 -8.28 2.46 -0.79
N HIS A 33 -7.94 3.18 0.27
CA HIS A 33 -6.56 3.49 0.62
C HIS A 33 -6.13 2.64 1.81
N GLN A 34 -5.00 1.96 1.66
CA GLN A 34 -4.35 1.25 2.75
C GLN A 34 -2.90 1.71 2.85
N GLY A 35 -2.59 2.61 3.78
CA GLY A 35 -1.24 3.15 3.95
C GLY A 35 -0.22 2.16 4.54
N SER A 36 -0.66 1.01 5.05
CA SER A 36 0.23 -0.04 5.59
C SER A 36 -0.32 -1.42 5.24
N ALA A 37 0.53 -2.31 4.71
CA ALA A 37 0.15 -3.62 4.22
C ALA A 37 -0.28 -4.65 5.29
N ASN A 38 -0.67 -4.22 6.50
CA ASN A 38 -1.22 -5.11 7.52
C ASN A 38 -2.68 -5.44 7.19
N LEU A 39 -3.07 -6.72 7.31
CA LEU A 39 -4.38 -7.19 6.91
C LEU A 39 -5.03 -8.05 7.99
N VAL A 40 -6.20 -7.59 8.43
CA VAL A 40 -7.19 -8.37 9.18
C VAL A 40 -8.40 -8.51 8.27
N ASP A 41 -8.69 -9.73 7.81
CA ASP A 41 -9.65 -9.97 6.71
C ASP A 41 -11.05 -9.48 7.09
N GLU A 42 -11.45 -9.68 8.34
CA GLU A 42 -12.74 -9.28 8.90
C GLU A 42 -12.89 -7.75 9.04
N ALA A 43 -11.78 -7.02 9.06
CA ALA A 43 -11.79 -5.56 9.09
C ALA A 43 -12.06 -4.95 7.71
N VAL A 44 -11.90 -5.73 6.63
CA VAL A 44 -12.15 -5.28 5.25
C VAL A 44 -13.62 -5.46 4.90
N ARG A 45 -14.39 -4.38 5.05
CA ARG A 45 -15.85 -4.37 4.81
C ARG A 45 -16.25 -3.93 3.41
N GLU A 46 -15.37 -3.24 2.70
CA GLU A 46 -15.64 -2.72 1.37
C GLU A 46 -15.56 -3.79 0.29
N ARG A 47 -16.40 -3.66 -0.73
CA ARG A 47 -16.46 -4.52 -1.94
C ARG A 47 -16.62 -3.63 -3.17
N GLY A 48 -16.26 -4.14 -4.35
CA GLY A 48 -16.42 -3.43 -5.62
C GLY A 48 -15.75 -2.05 -5.59
N VAL A 49 -14.47 -2.05 -5.24
CA VAL A 49 -13.62 -0.85 -5.27
C VAL A 49 -13.20 -0.59 -6.73
N ASP A 50 -13.16 0.67 -7.16
CA ASP A 50 -12.62 0.99 -8.48
C ASP A 50 -11.09 1.01 -8.45
N VAL A 51 -10.53 1.71 -7.45
CA VAL A 51 -9.09 1.91 -7.32
C VAL A 51 -8.60 1.56 -5.91
N PHE A 52 -7.69 0.61 -5.82
CA PHE A 52 -6.99 0.28 -4.58
C PHE A 52 -5.64 1.00 -4.50
N LEU A 53 -5.53 2.01 -3.63
CA LEU A 53 -4.29 2.70 -3.29
C LEU A 53 -3.53 1.87 -2.25
N ALA A 54 -2.67 0.97 -2.72
CA ALA A 54 -2.06 -0.09 -1.92
C ALA A 54 -0.69 0.34 -1.38
N GLY A 55 -0.52 0.45 -0.06
CA GLY A 55 0.79 0.60 0.56
C GLY A 55 1.56 -0.72 0.44
N VAL A 56 2.65 -0.74 -0.34
CA VAL A 56 3.34 -2.00 -0.69
C VAL A 56 4.59 -2.28 0.14
N ALA A 57 5.10 -1.29 0.87
CA ALA A 57 6.19 -1.51 1.82
C ALA A 57 5.75 -2.48 2.93
N GLY A 58 6.58 -3.50 3.17
CA GLY A 58 6.33 -4.48 4.22
C GLY A 58 5.21 -5.47 3.93
N ARG A 59 4.65 -5.51 2.71
CA ARG A 59 3.62 -6.50 2.34
C ARG A 59 4.03 -7.95 2.59
N GLY A 60 5.33 -8.25 2.48
CA GLY A 60 5.88 -9.59 2.76
C GLY A 60 5.76 -10.02 4.23
N PHE A 61 5.52 -9.10 5.17
CA PHE A 61 5.23 -9.45 6.57
C PHE A 61 3.81 -9.97 6.77
N THR A 62 2.92 -9.72 5.81
CA THR A 62 1.53 -10.19 5.83
C THR A 62 1.41 -11.41 4.93
N GLU A 63 1.19 -12.57 5.54
CA GLU A 63 1.06 -13.83 4.80
C GLU A 63 -0.07 -13.76 3.77
N ARG A 64 0.24 -14.16 2.52
CA ARG A 64 -0.70 -14.22 1.39
C ARG A 64 -1.45 -12.89 1.16
N TYR A 65 -0.78 -11.76 1.36
CA TYR A 65 -1.40 -10.43 1.32
C TYR A 65 -2.28 -10.20 0.08
N TRP A 66 -1.75 -10.36 -1.14
CA TRP A 66 -2.52 -10.15 -2.37
C TRP A 66 -3.67 -11.15 -2.55
N GLN A 67 -3.42 -12.44 -2.26
CA GLN A 67 -4.42 -13.49 -2.37
C GLN A 67 -5.58 -13.29 -1.39
N ARG A 68 -5.34 -12.58 -0.27
CA ARG A 68 -6.37 -12.29 0.73
C ARG A 68 -7.09 -10.98 0.46
N ILE A 69 -6.39 -9.90 0.14
CA ILE A 69 -7.02 -8.58 0.03
C ILE A 69 -7.70 -8.32 -1.31
N LEU A 70 -7.14 -8.81 -2.44
CA LEU A 70 -7.69 -8.51 -3.76
C LEU A 70 -9.08 -9.14 -3.97
N PRO A 71 -9.35 -10.39 -3.56
CA PRO A 71 -10.69 -10.95 -3.65
C PRO A 71 -11.69 -10.30 -2.68
N LEU A 72 -11.21 -9.69 -1.59
CA LEU A 72 -12.07 -8.94 -0.68
C LEU A 72 -12.46 -7.59 -1.27
N LEU A 73 -11.54 -6.86 -1.89
CA LEU A 73 -11.84 -5.52 -2.41
C LEU A 73 -12.45 -5.53 -3.83
N GLU A 74 -12.11 -6.55 -4.62
CA GLU A 74 -12.44 -6.68 -6.04
C GLU A 74 -12.10 -5.41 -6.84
N PRO A 75 -10.84 -4.90 -6.75
CA PRO A 75 -10.49 -3.64 -7.38
C PRO A 75 -10.38 -3.79 -8.90
N ARG A 76 -10.72 -2.73 -9.64
CA ARG A 76 -10.44 -2.66 -11.09
C ARG A 76 -8.98 -2.31 -11.36
N ALA A 77 -8.42 -1.43 -10.54
CA ALA A 77 -7.02 -1.02 -10.62
C ALA A 77 -6.34 -1.02 -9.25
N VAL A 78 -5.06 -1.39 -9.21
CA VAL A 78 -4.16 -1.23 -8.07
C VAL A 78 -3.15 -0.14 -8.39
N VAL A 79 -3.02 0.83 -7.50
CA VAL A 79 -1.99 1.87 -7.53
C VAL A 79 -1.10 1.66 -6.31
N PRO A 80 0.14 1.19 -6.48
CA PRO A 80 1.04 1.02 -5.37
C PRO A 80 1.42 2.39 -4.77
N THR A 81 1.73 2.41 -3.48
CA THR A 81 2.13 3.57 -2.70
C THR A 81 3.18 3.15 -1.66
N HIS A 82 3.86 4.10 -1.02
CA HIS A 82 4.90 3.83 -0.02
C HIS A 82 6.11 3.03 -0.55
N TYR A 83 6.49 3.24 -1.80
CA TYR A 83 7.67 2.60 -2.41
C TYR A 83 8.84 3.58 -2.60
N ASP A 84 8.64 4.87 -2.34
CA ASP A 84 9.59 5.94 -2.56
C ASP A 84 10.52 6.15 -1.36
N ASN A 85 11.75 6.59 -1.65
CA ASN A 85 12.68 7.08 -0.66
C ASN A 85 12.27 8.52 -0.26
N PHE A 86 11.40 8.63 0.76
CA PHE A 86 10.88 9.90 1.24
C PHE A 86 11.95 10.81 1.91
N PHE A 87 13.18 10.33 2.12
CA PHE A 87 14.31 11.19 2.53
C PHE A 87 14.90 11.96 1.36
N ARG A 88 14.53 11.61 0.12
CA ARG A 88 14.98 12.29 -1.09
C ARG A 88 14.04 13.44 -1.43
N PRO A 89 14.55 14.66 -1.69
CA PRO A 89 13.70 15.78 -2.07
C PRO A 89 12.92 15.52 -3.35
N LEU A 90 11.69 16.04 -3.43
CA LEU A 90 10.85 15.95 -4.63
C LEU A 90 11.50 16.61 -5.85
N SER A 91 12.39 17.60 -5.72
CA SER A 91 13.09 18.17 -6.88
C SER A 91 14.13 17.24 -7.52
N GLN A 92 14.39 16.07 -6.93
CA GLN A 92 15.34 15.10 -7.47
C GLN A 92 14.64 13.90 -8.11
N GLN A 93 15.42 13.14 -8.88
CA GLN A 93 14.97 11.87 -9.45
C GLN A 93 14.43 10.94 -8.37
N LEU A 94 13.31 10.26 -8.68
CA LEU A 94 12.66 9.34 -7.77
C LEU A 94 13.59 8.16 -7.50
N GLU A 95 13.73 7.81 -6.23
CA GLU A 95 14.44 6.63 -5.80
C GLU A 95 13.49 5.74 -5.02
N PHE A 96 13.59 4.44 -5.23
CA PHE A 96 12.73 3.47 -4.59
C PHE A 96 13.40 2.87 -3.36
N VAL A 97 12.62 2.62 -2.31
CA VAL A 97 13.09 1.77 -1.22
C VAL A 97 13.19 0.33 -1.73
N THR A 98 14.39 -0.25 -1.67
CA THR A 98 14.65 -1.61 -2.22
C THR A 98 13.71 -2.66 -1.60
N ALA A 99 13.43 -2.53 -0.31
CA ALA A 99 12.54 -3.43 0.44
C ALA A 99 11.08 -3.42 -0.04
N ALA A 100 10.66 -2.47 -0.88
CA ALA A 100 9.32 -2.48 -1.47
C ALA A 100 9.20 -3.45 -2.66
N GLU A 101 10.30 -3.99 -3.21
CA GLU A 101 10.28 -4.99 -4.29
C GLU A 101 9.27 -4.67 -5.41
N LEU A 102 9.22 -3.41 -5.84
CA LEU A 102 8.16 -2.89 -6.72
C LEU A 102 8.04 -3.66 -8.04
N ALA A 103 9.17 -4.16 -8.56
CA ALA A 103 9.22 -4.94 -9.80
C ALA A 103 8.48 -6.28 -9.73
N ARG A 104 8.18 -6.80 -8.54
CA ARG A 104 7.46 -8.08 -8.37
C ARG A 104 5.95 -7.95 -8.44
N LEU A 105 5.43 -6.73 -8.30
CA LEU A 105 3.99 -6.49 -8.24
C LEU A 105 3.21 -7.00 -9.46
N PRO A 106 3.67 -6.84 -10.72
CA PRO A 106 2.92 -7.35 -11.87
C PRO A 106 2.70 -8.86 -11.79
N GLU A 107 3.73 -9.64 -11.43
CA GLU A 107 3.64 -11.10 -11.31
C GLU A 107 2.77 -11.50 -10.11
N GLU A 108 2.98 -10.86 -8.95
CA GLU A 108 2.25 -11.17 -7.71
C GLU A 108 0.75 -10.89 -7.84
N ILE A 109 0.38 -9.75 -8.42
CA ILE A 109 -1.02 -9.36 -8.64
C ILE A 109 -1.63 -10.20 -9.76
N GLY A 110 -0.91 -10.40 -10.87
CA GLY A 110 -1.35 -11.21 -11.99
C GLY A 110 -1.60 -12.68 -11.64
N ALA A 111 -0.88 -13.21 -10.65
CA ALA A 111 -1.12 -14.56 -10.11
C ALA A 111 -2.46 -14.68 -9.35
N VAL A 112 -3.07 -13.56 -8.95
CA VAL A 112 -4.40 -13.53 -8.32
C VAL A 112 -5.48 -13.23 -9.35
N SER A 113 -5.27 -12.21 -10.20
CA SER A 113 -6.18 -11.86 -11.29
C SER A 113 -5.45 -11.11 -12.39
N ALA A 114 -5.59 -11.58 -13.63
CA ALA A 114 -5.05 -10.92 -14.81
C ALA A 114 -5.88 -9.69 -15.26
N GLU A 115 -7.08 -9.53 -14.72
CA GLU A 115 -8.00 -8.42 -15.06
C GLU A 115 -7.73 -7.14 -14.26
N ILE A 116 -6.94 -7.23 -13.18
CA ILE A 116 -6.61 -6.08 -12.34
C ILE A 116 -5.53 -5.26 -13.03
N GLU A 117 -5.84 -4.00 -13.33
CA GLU A 117 -4.87 -3.07 -13.89
C GLU A 117 -3.86 -2.65 -12.82
N LEU A 118 -2.56 -2.75 -13.11
CA LEU A 118 -1.52 -2.12 -12.30
C LEU A 118 -1.19 -0.75 -12.89
N ALA A 119 -1.48 0.31 -12.15
CA ALA A 119 -1.30 1.69 -12.61
C ALA A 119 -0.35 2.47 -11.69
N ALA A 120 0.23 3.55 -12.23
CA ALA A 120 1.01 4.51 -11.47
C ALA A 120 0.66 5.92 -11.92
N LEU A 121 0.74 6.88 -10.99
CA LEU A 121 0.53 8.28 -11.31
C LEU A 121 1.83 8.90 -11.84
N PRO A 122 1.77 9.74 -12.89
CA PRO A 122 2.93 10.50 -13.30
C PRO A 122 3.33 11.46 -12.18
N ARG A 123 4.63 11.74 -12.12
CA ARG A 123 5.16 12.75 -11.22
C ARG A 123 4.69 14.14 -11.65
N ALA A 124 4.00 14.83 -10.74
CA ALA A 124 3.43 16.15 -11.02
C ALA A 124 4.50 17.22 -11.33
N ASP A 125 5.72 17.06 -10.82
CA ASP A 125 6.84 17.97 -11.07
C ASP A 125 7.53 17.77 -12.42
N LEU A 126 7.21 16.69 -13.14
CA LEU A 126 7.70 16.44 -14.51
C LEU A 126 6.75 16.96 -15.60
N THR A 127 5.56 17.39 -15.20
CA THR A 127 4.52 17.91 -16.09
C THR A 127 4.43 19.44 -16.09
N ALA A 128 5.30 20.12 -15.32
CA ALA A 128 5.37 21.57 -15.18
C ALA A 128 6.49 22.17 -16.04
#